data_AF-A0A3D4PML2-F1
#
_entry.id   AF-A0A3D4PML2-F1
#
_cell.length_a   1.000
_cell.length_b   1.000
_cell.length_c   1.000
_cell.angle_alpha   90.00
_cell.angle_beta   90.00
_cell.angle_gamma   90.00
#
_symmetry.space_group_name_H-M   'P 1'
#
loop_
_entity.id
_entity.type
_entity.pdbx_description
1 polymer ?
#
loop_
_entity_poly.entity_id
_entity_poly.type
_entity_poly.pdbx_seq_one_letter_code
_entity_poly.pdbx_strand_id
1 'polypeptide(L)' 'MKIAIVGSGISGLTCAHMLHPHHEITLYEAS' A
#
# COMPACT_ATOMS: atom_id res chain seq x y z
N MET A 1 9.27 7.39 5.46
CA MET A 1 7.95 7.61 6.11
C MET A 1 7.22 6.28 6.19
N LYS A 2 6.39 6.06 7.21
CA LYS A 2 5.52 4.88 7.33
C LYS A 2 4.15 5.21 6.74
N ILE A 3 3.66 4.40 5.80
CA ILE A 3 2.40 4.65 5.08
C ILE A 3 1.51 3.42 5.21
N ALA A 4 0.27 3.63 5.63
CA ALA A 4 -0.78 2.62 5.62
C ALA A 4 -1.65 2.79 4.37
N ILE A 5 -1.87 1.71 3.62
CA ILE A 5 -2.81 1.65 2.50
C ILE A 5 -3.97 0.73 2.93
N VAL A 6 -5.20 1.22 2.83
CA VAL A 6 -6.42 0.45 3.13
C VAL A 6 -7.15 0.16 1.82
N GLY A 7 -7.28 -1.13 1.49
CA GLY A 7 -7.72 -1.66 0.21
C GLY A 7 -6.55 -2.23 -0.61
N SER A 8 -6.67 -3.49 -1.02
CA SER A 8 -5.73 -4.27 -1.83
C SER A 8 -6.25 -4.55 -3.24
N GLY A 9 -7.25 -3.80 -3.71
CA GLY A 9 -7.61 -3.75 -5.13
C GLY A 9 -6.47 -3.22 -6.01
N ILE A 10 -6.71 -3.17 -7.33
CA ILE A 10 -5.72 -2.74 -8.34
C ILE A 10 -5.06 -1.41 -8.00
N SER A 11 -5.84 -0.43 -7.55
CA SER A 11 -5.32 0.88 -7.14
C SER A 11 -4.43 0.78 -5.91
N GLY A 12 -4.86 0.07 -4.87
CA GLY A 12 -4.11 -0.12 -3.63
C GLY A 12 -2.76 -0.81 -3.84
N LEU A 13 -2.74 -1.87 -4.66
CA LEU A 13 -1.51 -2.57 -5.03
C LEU A 13 -0.60 -1.72 -5.91
N THR A 14 -1.17 -0.93 -6.82
CA THR A 14 -0.38 0.00 -7.66
C THR A 14 0.28 1.07 -6.80
N CYS A 15 -0.46 1.66 -5.86
CA CYS A 15 0.08 2.61 -4.89
C CYS A 15 1.19 1.97 -4.04
N ALA A 16 0.98 0.76 -3.53
CA ALA A 16 2.00 0.04 -2.76
C ALA A 16 3.26 -0.21 -3.59
N HIS A 17 3.12 -0.68 -4.83
CA HIS A 17 4.24 -0.95 -5.73
C HIS A 17 5.08 0.29 -6.02
N MET A 18 4.44 1.43 -6.32
CA MET A 18 5.14 2.67 -6.64
C MET A 18 5.82 3.30 -5.42
N LEU A 19 5.26 3.13 -4.23
CA LEU A 19 5.71 3.84 -3.02
C LEU A 19 6.69 3.02 -2.17
N HIS A 20 6.69 1.68 -2.26
CA HIS A 20 7.57 0.82 -1.46
C HIS A 20 9.09 1.09 -1.59
N PRO A 21 9.65 1.62 -2.71
CA PRO A 21 11.11 1.83 -2.79
C PRO A 21 11.62 2.91 -1.83
N HIS A 22 10.76 3.83 -1.41
CA HIS A 22 11.14 5.00 -0.59
C HIS A 22 10.42 5.05 0.76
N HIS A 23 9.43 4.19 0.96
CA HIS A 23 8.53 4.23 2.12
C HIS A 23 8.28 2.83 2.67
N GLU A 24 8.12 2.76 3.99
CA GLU A 24 7.69 1.53 4.65
C GLU A 24 6.17 1.45 4.52
N ILE A 25 5.69 0.45 3.77
CA ILE A 25 4.26 0.28 3.45
C ILE A 25 3.66 -0.82 4.31
N THR A 26 2.49 -0.57 4.89
CA THR A 26 1.61 -1.61 5.45
C THR A 26 0.29 -1.58 4.71
N LEU A 27 -0.12 -2.72 4.17
CA LEU A 27 -1.37 -2.88 3.40
C LEU A 27 -2.42 -3.59 4.26
N TYR A 28 -3.63 -3.06 4.27
CA TYR A 28 -4.80 -3.63 4.93
C TYR A 28 -5.89 -3.90 3.89
N GLU A 29 -6.64 -4.99 4.04
CA GLU A 29 -7.80 -5.34 3.21
C GLU A 29 -8.94 -5.77 4.12
N ALA A 30 -10.18 -5.58 3.68
CA ALA A 30 -11.34 -6.15 4.34
C ALA A 30 -11.40 -7.66 4.06
N SER A 31 -11.35 -8.46 5.12
CA SER A 31 -11.54 -9.92 5.08
C SER A 31 -12.96 -10.32 4.72
#